data_AF-A0A1M6L8F8-F1
#
_entry.id   AF-A0A1M6L8F8-F1
#
_cell.length_a   1.000
_cell.length_b   1.000
_cell.length_c   1.000
_cell.angle_alpha   90.00
_cell.angle_beta   90.00
_cell.angle_gamma   90.00
#
_symmetry.space_group_name_H-M   'P 1'
#
loop_
_entity.id
_entity.type
_entity.pdbx_description
1 polymer ?
#
loop_
_entity_poly.entity_id
_entity_poly.type
_entity_poly.pdbx_seq_one_letter_code
_entity_poly.pdbx_strand_id
1 'polypeptide(L)'
;MQNDHKSIAISKNGKDCIRIIPFGSTGDKAELKFSFLDKSFIIRRFEANKKNTENLFNYSDFGLATHEVTYHNSNERHIKPCILPKYKNDNERVPISQEIIDLELRNLIVPIPICRVTVNQESEIVYKKKRYHNNINLDSKYNTTEIYISSSKYDTKTMSERFPLISDFLFHMTTMDSIIYGSGVGCLPVITKMFKDKEPIVALESDLIDKYRIYYRTYELTKDNAYFIYSKPEYSKTNFIEFFNNIDYLGLLATTKISYKTSEINKSTPPRSAYEYDIEHLKKIGFHKDYIKRWYKRFKYFEQEYKHVEKSRCGIIIA
;
A
#
# COMPACT_ATOMS: atom_id res chain seq x y z
N MET A 1 -27.80 12.32 -5.72
CA MET A 1 -26.74 13.25 -6.17
C MET A 1 -25.41 12.57 -5.91
N GLN A 2 -24.60 12.33 -6.94
CA GLN A 2 -23.23 11.84 -6.76
C GLN A 2 -22.42 12.93 -6.06
N ASN A 3 -21.84 12.61 -4.90
CA ASN A 3 -20.83 13.47 -4.30
C ASN A 3 -19.55 13.29 -5.12
N ASP A 4 -19.32 14.19 -6.08
CA ASP A 4 -18.07 14.21 -6.84
C ASP A 4 -16.96 14.72 -5.92
N HIS A 5 -16.36 13.81 -5.16
CA HIS A 5 -15.19 14.13 -4.37
C HIS A 5 -14.01 14.41 -5.30
N LYS A 6 -13.29 15.50 -5.02
CA LYS A 6 -12.17 15.99 -5.85
C LYS A 6 -10.81 15.77 -5.19
N SER A 7 -10.80 15.40 -3.91
CA SER A 7 -9.57 15.17 -3.16
C SER A 7 -9.82 14.35 -1.90
N ILE A 8 -8.73 13.82 -1.36
CA ILE A 8 -8.67 13.18 -0.06
C ILE A 8 -8.05 14.16 0.94
N ALA A 9 -8.64 14.20 2.10
CA ALA A 9 -8.19 14.89 3.30
C ALA A 9 -7.66 13.85 4.29
N ILE A 10 -6.48 14.09 4.86
CA ILE A 10 -6.00 13.34 6.02
C ILE A 10 -5.97 14.30 7.21
N SER A 11 -6.74 13.96 8.24
CA SER A 11 -6.81 14.72 9.49
C SER A 11 -6.40 13.87 10.70
N LYS A 12 -5.88 14.51 11.75
CA LYS A 12 -5.58 13.88 13.04
C LYS A 12 -6.18 14.72 14.15
N ASN A 13 -7.08 14.16 14.97
CA ASN A 13 -7.68 14.84 16.12
C ASN A 13 -8.32 16.19 15.74
N GLY A 14 -9.01 16.22 14.59
CA GLY A 14 -9.62 17.44 14.03
C GLY A 14 -8.64 18.45 13.44
N LYS A 15 -7.35 18.12 13.32
CA LYS A 15 -6.32 18.95 12.68
C LYS A 15 -6.03 18.49 11.25
N ASP A 16 -5.75 19.43 10.37
CA ASP A 16 -5.58 19.21 8.94
C ASP A 16 -4.11 18.97 8.58
N CYS A 17 -3.78 17.82 7.98
CA CYS A 17 -2.40 17.43 7.75
C CYS A 17 -2.03 17.44 6.26
N ILE A 18 -2.70 16.62 5.45
CA ILE A 18 -2.38 16.42 4.03
C ILE A 18 -3.63 16.50 3.16
N ARG A 19 -3.46 17.05 1.95
CA ARG A 19 -4.39 16.88 0.84
C ARG A 19 -3.78 16.02 -0.26
N ILE A 20 -4.54 15.03 -0.74
CA ILE A 20 -4.18 14.25 -1.93
C ILE A 20 -5.17 14.59 -3.03
N ILE A 21 -4.65 15.15 -4.12
CA ILE A 21 -5.45 15.79 -5.16
C ILE A 21 -5.05 15.20 -6.51
N PRO A 22 -5.94 14.46 -7.18
CA PRO A 22 -5.77 14.10 -8.58
C PRO A 22 -5.61 15.32 -9.48
N PHE A 23 -4.71 15.24 -10.45
CA PHE A 23 -4.62 16.21 -11.54
C PHE A 23 -4.30 15.48 -12.86
N GLY A 24 -4.51 16.14 -14.00
CA GLY A 24 -4.12 15.58 -15.32
C GLY A 24 -4.73 14.21 -15.66
N SER A 25 -5.81 13.80 -15.01
CA SER A 25 -6.26 12.40 -14.93
C SER A 25 -6.81 11.85 -16.25
N THR A 26 -6.19 10.76 -16.73
CA THR A 26 -6.85 9.81 -17.62
C THR A 26 -7.33 8.65 -16.74
N GLY A 27 -8.52 8.08 -16.99
CA GLY A 27 -9.09 7.07 -16.08
C GLY A 27 -8.20 5.85 -15.80
N ASP A 28 -7.15 5.66 -16.60
CA ASP A 28 -6.21 4.55 -16.53
C ASP A 28 -4.79 4.97 -16.08
N LYS A 29 -4.47 6.27 -16.04
CA LYS A 29 -3.16 6.78 -15.60
C LYS A 29 -3.35 7.93 -14.63
N ALA A 30 -2.88 7.73 -13.40
CA ALA A 30 -2.99 8.72 -12.34
C ALA A 30 -1.83 9.73 -12.31
N GLU A 31 -2.15 11.00 -12.05
CA GLU A 31 -1.21 11.97 -11.51
C GLU A 31 -1.81 12.50 -10.20
N LEU A 32 -0.96 12.62 -9.17
CA LEU A 32 -1.41 12.90 -7.80
C LEU A 32 -0.54 13.98 -7.18
N LYS A 33 -1.17 14.94 -6.53
CA LYS A 33 -0.51 15.99 -5.77
C LYS A 33 -0.76 15.77 -4.29
N PHE A 34 0.32 15.74 -3.51
CA PHE A 34 0.32 15.67 -2.06
C PHE A 34 0.68 17.06 -1.53
N SER A 35 -0.30 17.80 -1.02
CA SER A 35 -0.08 19.12 -0.41
C SER A 35 -0.03 18.99 1.11
N PHE A 36 1.09 19.39 1.70
CA PHE A 36 1.33 19.37 3.14
C PHE A 36 0.90 20.72 3.73
N LEU A 37 0.03 20.68 4.74
CA LEU A 37 -0.55 21.89 5.32
C LEU A 37 0.31 22.44 6.47
N ASP A 38 1.17 21.61 7.05
CA ASP A 38 2.23 22.00 7.98
C ASP A 38 3.62 21.57 7.48
N LYS A 39 4.66 22.14 8.09
CA LYS A 39 6.06 21.85 7.76
C LYS A 39 6.59 20.75 8.68
N SER A 40 6.29 19.48 8.42
CA SER A 40 6.74 18.41 9.34
C SER A 40 6.85 17.01 8.74
N PHE A 41 6.77 16.82 7.41
CA PHE A 41 6.84 15.49 6.80
C PHE A 41 8.23 15.17 6.25
N ILE A 42 8.85 14.10 6.76
CA ILE A 42 9.97 13.44 6.09
C ILE A 42 9.42 12.61 4.93
N ILE A 43 9.99 12.82 3.75
CA ILE A 43 9.73 12.00 2.57
C ILE A 43 10.66 10.81 2.61
N ARG A 44 10.09 9.60 2.69
CA ARG A 44 10.83 8.35 2.72
C ARG A 44 10.40 7.46 1.57
N ARG A 45 11.35 6.74 0.98
CA ARG A 45 11.06 5.71 -0.02
C ARG A 45 11.47 4.34 0.46
N PHE A 46 10.75 3.32 0.01
CA PHE A 46 11.09 1.91 0.15
C PHE A 46 11.32 1.30 -1.24
N GLU A 47 12.49 0.72 -1.44
CA GLU A 47 12.91 0.10 -2.70
C GLU A 47 13.32 -1.35 -2.47
N ALA A 48 13.00 -2.22 -3.43
CA ALA A 48 13.39 -3.62 -3.37
C ALA A 48 14.91 -3.72 -3.25
N ASN A 49 15.36 -4.54 -2.31
CA ASN A 49 16.77 -4.72 -2.06
C ASN A 49 17.36 -5.71 -3.07
N LYS A 50 18.04 -5.18 -4.08
CA LYS A 50 18.69 -5.98 -5.13
C LYS A 50 20.00 -6.66 -4.68
N LYS A 51 20.44 -6.40 -3.44
CA LYS A 51 21.60 -7.07 -2.84
C LYS A 51 21.09 -8.30 -2.10
N ASN A 52 21.74 -9.46 -2.28
CA ASN A 52 21.46 -10.72 -1.56
C ASN A 52 21.69 -10.57 -0.05
N THR A 53 20.80 -9.83 0.62
CA THR A 53 20.78 -9.64 2.07
C THR A 53 19.45 -10.15 2.61
N GLU A 54 19.33 -10.26 3.93
CA GLU A 54 18.14 -10.81 4.59
C GLU A 54 16.89 -9.89 4.47
N ASN A 55 17.09 -8.60 4.17
CA ASN A 55 16.02 -7.61 4.06
C ASN A 55 15.51 -7.50 2.62
N LEU A 56 14.20 -7.68 2.42
CA LEU A 56 13.53 -7.56 1.12
C LEU A 56 13.50 -6.10 0.59
N PHE A 57 13.46 -5.11 1.48
CA PHE A 57 13.44 -3.69 1.12
C PHE A 57 14.49 -2.89 1.89
N ASN A 58 15.06 -1.91 1.21
CA ASN A 58 15.81 -0.82 1.84
C ASN A 58 14.96 0.44 1.84
N TYR A 59 15.25 1.35 2.76
CA TYR A 59 14.63 2.67 2.77
C TYR A 59 15.67 3.78 2.75
N SER A 60 15.27 4.95 2.27
CA SER A 60 16.09 6.16 2.25
C SER A 60 15.22 7.42 2.36
N ASP A 61 15.77 8.43 3.02
CA ASP A 61 15.11 9.71 3.25
C ASP A 61 15.53 10.73 2.20
N PHE A 62 14.57 11.50 1.72
CA PHE A 62 14.73 12.53 0.70
C PHE A 62 14.59 13.95 1.27
N GLY A 63 14.62 14.05 2.60
CA GLY A 63 14.49 15.29 3.33
C GLY A 63 13.05 15.66 3.67
N LEU A 64 12.88 16.93 4.06
CA LEU A 64 11.62 17.47 4.55
C LEU A 64 10.80 18.05 3.41
N ALA A 65 9.55 17.61 3.29
CA ALA A 65 8.56 18.26 2.44
C ALA A 65 8.07 19.54 3.12
N THR A 66 8.33 20.69 2.50
CA THR A 66 7.89 21.99 3.06
C THR A 66 6.60 22.51 2.46
N HIS A 67 6.12 21.92 1.35
CA HIS A 67 4.91 22.40 0.69
C HIS A 67 4.16 21.32 -0.07
N GLU A 68 4.81 20.67 -1.03
CA GLU A 68 4.12 19.77 -1.95
C GLU A 68 5.06 18.72 -2.55
N VAL A 69 4.50 17.55 -2.85
CA VAL A 69 5.10 16.50 -3.68
C VAL A 69 4.09 16.13 -4.76
N THR A 70 4.56 15.89 -5.98
CA THR A 70 3.72 15.43 -7.09
C THR A 70 4.20 14.09 -7.62
N TYR A 71 3.26 13.21 -7.92
CA TYR A 71 3.47 12.00 -8.70
C TYR A 71 3.01 12.25 -10.14
N HIS A 72 3.88 11.91 -11.10
CA HIS A 72 3.59 11.94 -12.52
C HIS A 72 3.76 10.54 -13.11
N ASN A 73 2.77 10.08 -13.88
CA ASN A 73 2.92 8.87 -14.68
C ASN A 73 3.81 9.15 -15.92
N SER A 74 4.29 8.08 -16.54
CA SER A 74 4.99 8.12 -17.82
C SER A 74 4.18 8.84 -18.91
N ASN A 75 4.79 9.88 -19.48
CA ASN A 75 4.26 10.70 -20.57
C ASN A 75 5.41 11.29 -21.41
N GLU A 76 5.10 12.14 -22.40
CA GLU A 76 6.10 12.75 -23.29
C GLU A 76 7.15 13.60 -22.54
N ARG A 77 6.79 14.18 -21.39
CA ARG A 77 7.68 15.03 -20.57
C ARG A 77 8.46 14.23 -19.52
N HIS A 78 7.90 13.11 -19.06
CA HIS A 78 8.48 12.21 -18.08
C HIS A 78 8.46 10.80 -18.65
N ILE A 79 9.57 10.35 -19.24
CA ILE A 79 9.66 9.04 -19.90
C ILE A 79 9.33 7.89 -18.93
N LYS A 80 9.68 8.08 -17.64
CA LYS A 80 9.43 7.13 -16.56
C LYS A 80 8.56 7.79 -15.49
N PRO A 81 7.70 7.04 -14.79
CA PRO A 81 6.97 7.57 -13.65
C PRO A 81 7.92 8.13 -12.59
N CYS A 82 7.55 9.27 -12.01
CA CYS A 82 8.42 9.99 -11.08
C CYS A 82 7.64 10.67 -9.95
N ILE A 83 8.31 10.77 -8.79
CA ILE A 83 7.84 11.55 -7.65
C ILE A 83 8.77 12.76 -7.54
N LEU A 84 8.19 13.95 -7.66
CA LEU A 84 8.90 15.21 -7.66
C LEU A 84 8.54 16.01 -6.41
N PRO A 85 9.51 16.34 -5.55
CA PRO A 85 9.28 17.35 -4.54
C PRO A 85 9.16 18.71 -5.23
N LYS A 86 8.15 19.49 -4.85
CA LYS A 86 8.05 20.88 -5.25
C LYS A 86 8.65 21.75 -4.15
N TYR A 87 9.95 22.01 -4.26
CA TYR A 87 10.58 23.05 -3.47
C TYR A 87 10.13 24.43 -4.00
N LYS A 88 10.17 25.46 -3.14
CA LYS A 88 9.80 26.82 -3.54
C LYS A 88 10.68 27.40 -4.67
N ASN A 89 11.87 26.82 -4.90
CA ASN A 89 12.84 27.29 -5.89
C ASN A 89 13.03 26.24 -6.99
N ASP A 90 13.05 26.68 -8.25
CA ASP A 90 13.11 25.79 -9.43
C ASP A 90 14.44 25.05 -9.61
N ASN A 91 15.48 25.41 -8.85
CA ASN A 91 16.85 24.93 -9.07
C ASN A 91 17.21 23.61 -8.36
N GLU A 92 16.34 23.02 -7.54
CA GLU A 92 16.63 21.80 -6.76
C GLU A 92 15.63 20.65 -6.99
N ARG A 93 15.13 20.46 -8.22
CA ARG A 93 14.25 19.32 -8.51
C ARG A 93 15.05 18.04 -8.72
N VAL A 94 15.71 17.53 -7.69
CA VAL A 94 16.21 16.15 -7.68
C VAL A 94 15.01 15.22 -7.46
N PRO A 95 14.64 14.35 -8.42
CA PRO A 95 13.53 13.43 -8.24
C PRO A 95 13.77 12.52 -7.01
N ILE A 96 12.73 12.33 -6.19
CA ILE A 96 12.79 11.38 -5.05
C ILE A 96 13.06 9.96 -5.56
N SER A 97 12.58 9.67 -6.78
CA SER A 97 13.10 8.59 -7.62
C SER A 97 12.56 8.69 -9.04
N GLN A 98 13.29 8.04 -9.94
CA GLN A 98 12.81 7.60 -11.23
C GLN A 98 12.48 6.10 -11.06
N GLU A 99 11.21 5.69 -11.15
CA GLU A 99 10.74 4.29 -11.01
C GLU A 99 10.47 3.73 -9.59
N ILE A 100 9.83 4.47 -8.68
CA ILE A 100 9.22 3.84 -7.49
C ILE A 100 7.79 3.36 -7.77
N ILE A 101 6.95 4.17 -8.42
CA ILE A 101 5.51 3.89 -8.51
C ILE A 101 5.09 3.89 -9.98
N ASP A 102 4.57 2.77 -10.47
CA ASP A 102 3.83 2.71 -11.73
C ASP A 102 2.32 2.69 -11.41
N LEU A 103 1.61 3.78 -11.72
CA LEU A 103 0.16 3.89 -11.59
C LEU A 103 -0.54 3.67 -12.93
N GLU A 104 -0.15 2.63 -13.67
CA GLU A 104 -0.92 2.08 -14.79
C GLU A 104 -2.09 1.23 -14.25
N LEU A 105 -3.29 1.83 -14.23
CA LEU A 105 -4.46 1.30 -13.53
C LEU A 105 -5.29 0.31 -14.38
N ARG A 106 -4.72 -0.19 -15.48
CA ARG A 106 -5.38 -1.16 -16.37
C ARG A 106 -5.17 -2.59 -15.91
N ASN A 107 -6.23 -3.40 -16.02
CA ASN A 107 -6.19 -4.84 -15.79
C ASN A 107 -5.58 -5.24 -14.42
N LEU A 108 -5.91 -4.47 -13.39
CA LEU A 108 -5.42 -4.71 -12.03
C LEU A 108 -6.05 -5.99 -11.45
N ILE A 109 -5.26 -6.77 -10.71
CA ILE A 109 -5.77 -7.81 -9.80
C ILE A 109 -6.13 -7.21 -8.44
N VAL A 110 -5.36 -6.21 -7.99
CA VAL A 110 -5.58 -5.47 -6.74
C VAL A 110 -5.28 -3.99 -6.95
N PRO A 111 -5.90 -3.08 -6.16
CA PRO A 111 -5.50 -1.67 -6.11
C PRO A 111 -4.01 -1.50 -5.79
N ILE A 112 -3.41 -0.49 -6.40
CA ILE A 112 -1.98 -0.23 -6.33
C ILE A 112 -1.66 0.67 -5.12
N PRO A 113 -0.67 0.34 -4.26
CA PRO A 113 -0.25 1.24 -3.19
C PRO A 113 0.34 2.52 -3.76
N ILE A 114 -0.07 3.65 -3.19
CA ILE A 114 0.47 4.97 -3.49
C ILE A 114 1.49 5.36 -2.41
N CYS A 115 1.02 5.45 -1.17
CA CYS A 115 1.85 5.86 -0.05
C CYS A 115 1.26 5.40 1.28
N ARG A 116 2.09 5.49 2.32
CA ARG A 116 1.67 5.49 3.71
C ARG A 116 1.95 6.85 4.31
N VAL A 117 1.00 7.35 5.10
CA VAL A 117 1.12 8.60 5.83
C VAL A 117 1.05 8.28 7.32
N THR A 118 2.07 8.70 8.07
CA THR A 118 2.12 8.57 9.52
C THR A 118 2.20 9.95 10.15
N VAL A 119 1.21 10.30 10.96
CA VAL A 119 1.06 11.58 11.68
C VAL A 119 1.32 11.35 13.17
N ASN A 120 2.54 11.62 13.60
CA ASN A 120 2.97 11.54 15.00
C ASN A 120 2.82 12.87 15.75
N GLN A 121 2.78 13.97 15.03
CA GLN A 121 2.57 15.32 15.54
C GLN A 121 1.41 15.97 14.80
N GLU A 122 0.48 16.53 15.57
CA GLU A 122 -0.66 17.24 15.04
C GLU A 122 -0.25 18.56 14.36
N SER A 123 -0.96 18.91 13.29
CA SER A 123 -0.87 20.24 12.71
C SER A 123 -1.53 21.28 13.62
N GLU A 124 -1.05 22.51 13.57
CA GLU A 124 -1.73 23.65 14.20
C GLU A 124 -3.03 24.02 13.46
N ILE A 125 -3.18 23.59 12.21
CA ILE A 125 -4.30 23.97 11.33
C ILE A 125 -5.53 23.13 11.66
N VAL A 126 -6.66 23.79 11.93
CA VAL A 126 -7.94 23.12 12.17
C VAL A 126 -8.55 22.63 10.86
N TYR A 127 -8.95 21.37 10.84
CA TYR A 127 -9.65 20.78 9.70
C TYR A 127 -11.05 21.39 9.56
N LYS A 128 -11.34 21.90 8.36
CA LYS A 128 -12.68 22.35 7.98
C LYS A 128 -13.26 21.38 6.96
N LYS A 129 -14.31 20.65 7.36
CA LYS A 129 -15.01 19.71 6.48
C LYS A 129 -15.51 20.44 5.24
N LYS A 130 -15.19 19.88 4.07
CA LYS A 130 -15.60 20.38 2.76
C LYS A 130 -16.37 19.27 2.05
N ARG A 131 -17.47 19.63 1.38
CA ARG A 131 -18.35 18.66 0.71
C ARG A 131 -17.65 17.81 -0.36
N TYR A 132 -16.59 18.35 -0.96
CA TYR A 132 -15.86 17.73 -2.06
C TYR A 132 -14.60 16.97 -1.61
N HIS A 133 -14.39 16.80 -0.30
CA HIS A 133 -13.26 16.04 0.24
C HIS A 133 -13.76 14.75 0.87
N ASN A 134 -13.13 13.62 0.55
CA ASN A 134 -13.25 12.45 1.43
C ASN A 134 -12.26 12.63 2.59
N ASN A 135 -12.68 12.42 3.84
CA ASN A 135 -11.83 12.62 5.01
C ASN A 135 -11.42 11.29 5.66
N ILE A 136 -10.14 10.99 5.59
CA ILE A 136 -9.51 9.92 6.37
C ILE A 136 -9.11 10.54 7.70
N ASN A 137 -9.89 10.23 8.74
CA ASN A 137 -9.70 10.80 10.05
C ASN A 137 -8.96 9.84 10.98
N LEU A 138 -7.75 10.21 11.39
CA LEU A 138 -6.87 9.42 12.25
C LEU A 138 -7.16 9.64 13.75
N ASP A 139 -8.42 9.75 14.16
CA ASP A 139 -8.76 10.09 15.56
C ASP A 139 -8.41 8.98 16.56
N SER A 140 -8.34 9.35 17.84
CA SER A 140 -8.09 8.44 18.97
C SER A 140 -6.72 7.76 18.86
N LYS A 141 -6.69 6.44 18.61
CA LYS A 141 -5.49 5.59 18.65
C LYS A 141 -4.73 5.51 17.33
N TYR A 142 -5.37 5.86 16.21
CA TYR A 142 -4.73 5.72 14.89
C TYR A 142 -3.78 6.88 14.62
N ASN A 143 -2.62 6.58 14.03
CA ASN A 143 -1.65 7.59 13.60
C ASN A 143 -1.19 7.36 12.15
N THR A 144 -1.61 6.28 11.52
CA THR A 144 -1.13 5.88 10.20
C THR A 144 -2.28 5.53 9.28
N THR A 145 -2.14 5.91 8.00
CA THR A 145 -2.98 5.39 6.91
C THR A 145 -2.14 4.95 5.73
N GLU A 146 -2.41 3.76 5.20
CA GLU A 146 -1.96 3.34 3.87
C GLU A 146 -3.01 3.72 2.84
N ILE A 147 -2.59 4.09 1.63
CA ILE A 147 -3.47 4.58 0.56
C ILE A 147 -3.15 3.84 -0.73
N TYR A 148 -4.22 3.36 -1.37
CA TYR A 148 -4.19 2.60 -2.61
C TYR A 148 -5.14 3.22 -3.62
N ILE A 149 -4.89 2.96 -4.90
CA ILE A 149 -5.65 3.50 -6.01
C ILE A 149 -5.97 2.44 -7.05
N SER A 150 -7.15 2.54 -7.62
CA SER A 150 -7.52 1.85 -8.85
C SER A 150 -8.34 2.76 -9.75
N SER A 151 -8.56 2.33 -10.99
CA SER A 151 -9.46 3.04 -11.89
C SER A 151 -10.90 2.93 -11.41
N SER A 152 -11.75 3.89 -11.77
CA SER A 152 -13.21 3.82 -11.54
C SER A 152 -13.85 2.54 -12.10
N LYS A 153 -13.24 1.94 -13.13
CA LYS A 153 -13.68 0.70 -13.79
C LYS A 153 -13.24 -0.57 -13.07
N TYR A 154 -12.37 -0.48 -12.07
CA TYR A 154 -11.95 -1.63 -11.30
C TYR A 154 -13.14 -2.25 -10.57
N ASP A 155 -13.32 -3.55 -10.72
CA ASP A 155 -14.38 -4.32 -10.08
C ASP A 155 -13.78 -5.26 -9.04
N THR A 156 -13.83 -4.84 -7.78
CA THR A 156 -13.35 -5.62 -6.63
C THR A 156 -14.01 -6.99 -6.57
N LYS A 157 -15.33 -7.08 -6.82
CA LYS A 157 -16.08 -8.33 -6.71
C LYS A 157 -15.60 -9.34 -7.76
N THR A 158 -15.52 -8.88 -9.02
CA THR A 158 -15.03 -9.74 -10.11
C THR A 158 -13.58 -10.19 -9.86
N MET A 159 -12.73 -9.34 -9.28
CA MET A 159 -11.35 -9.74 -8.95
C MET A 159 -11.30 -10.72 -7.77
N SER A 160 -12.07 -10.52 -6.69
CA SER A 160 -12.18 -11.45 -5.57
C SER A 160 -12.70 -12.83 -6.00
N GLU A 161 -13.65 -12.89 -6.94
CA GLU A 161 -14.14 -14.16 -7.49
C GLU A 161 -13.07 -14.92 -8.30
N ARG A 162 -12.13 -14.21 -8.93
CA ARG A 162 -11.04 -14.80 -9.72
C ARG A 162 -9.81 -15.14 -8.87
N PHE A 163 -9.49 -14.29 -7.92
CA PHE A 163 -8.30 -14.36 -7.08
C PHE A 163 -8.67 -14.23 -5.60
N PRO A 164 -9.36 -15.22 -5.02
CA PRO A 164 -9.87 -15.12 -3.65
C PRO A 164 -8.74 -14.95 -2.63
N LEU A 165 -7.60 -15.61 -2.76
CA LEU A 165 -6.51 -15.39 -1.80
C LEU A 165 -5.80 -14.06 -2.00
N ILE A 166 -5.49 -13.67 -3.24
CA ILE A 166 -4.73 -12.44 -3.47
C ILE A 166 -5.59 -11.19 -3.27
N SER A 167 -6.78 -11.15 -3.88
CA SER A 167 -7.67 -9.98 -3.90
C SER A 167 -8.58 -9.94 -2.68
N ASP A 168 -9.26 -11.04 -2.36
CA ASP A 168 -10.28 -11.03 -1.30
C ASP A 168 -9.66 -11.10 0.10
N PHE A 169 -8.66 -11.97 0.28
CA PHE A 169 -8.03 -12.19 1.57
C PHE A 169 -6.82 -11.28 1.79
N LEU A 170 -5.72 -11.49 1.04
CA LEU A 170 -4.45 -10.85 1.32
C LEU A 170 -4.51 -9.33 1.14
N PHE A 171 -5.08 -8.82 0.06
CA PHE A 171 -5.20 -7.38 -0.11
C PHE A 171 -6.04 -6.77 1.02
N HIS A 172 -7.25 -7.26 1.28
CA HIS A 172 -8.09 -6.61 2.30
C HIS A 172 -7.53 -6.71 3.72
N MET A 173 -6.84 -7.81 4.03
CA MET A 173 -6.44 -8.15 5.38
C MET A 173 -4.94 -7.99 5.65
N THR A 174 -4.11 -7.42 4.78
CA THR A 174 -2.67 -7.22 5.10
C THR A 174 -2.23 -5.77 4.97
N THR A 175 -1.16 -5.41 5.68
CA THR A 175 -0.48 -4.11 5.59
C THR A 175 0.79 -4.22 4.75
N MET A 176 1.33 -3.10 4.26
CA MET A 176 2.64 -3.05 3.62
C MET A 176 3.72 -3.63 4.54
N ASP A 177 3.64 -3.38 5.84
CA ASP A 177 4.60 -3.91 6.82
C ASP A 177 4.59 -5.44 6.87
N SER A 178 3.40 -6.05 6.85
CA SER A 178 3.28 -7.51 6.77
C SER A 178 3.90 -8.09 5.50
N ILE A 179 3.78 -7.37 4.38
CA ILE A 179 4.26 -7.82 3.08
C ILE A 179 5.78 -7.64 2.96
N ILE A 180 6.31 -6.55 3.51
CA ILE A 180 7.72 -6.17 3.46
C ILE A 180 8.56 -6.96 4.46
N TYR A 181 8.08 -7.09 5.70
CA TYR A 181 8.84 -7.66 6.81
C TYR A 181 8.43 -9.09 7.19
N GLY A 182 7.33 -9.62 6.64
CA GLY A 182 6.82 -10.97 6.91
C GLY A 182 6.15 -11.12 8.28
N SER A 183 5.31 -12.14 8.47
CA SER A 183 4.51 -12.39 9.69
C SER A 183 5.29 -12.81 10.97
N GLY A 184 6.58 -12.47 11.09
CA GLY A 184 7.40 -12.78 12.28
C GLY A 184 6.91 -12.09 13.57
N VAL A 185 7.66 -12.21 14.67
CA VAL A 185 7.33 -11.62 15.99
C VAL A 185 6.98 -10.12 15.88
N GLY A 186 7.56 -9.44 14.89
CA GLY A 186 7.27 -8.06 14.54
C GLY A 186 5.87 -7.74 14.02
N CYS A 187 5.26 -8.66 13.28
CA CYS A 187 3.91 -8.52 12.74
C CYS A 187 2.84 -9.12 13.64
N LEU A 188 3.22 -9.78 14.74
CA LEU A 188 2.29 -10.40 15.68
C LEU A 188 1.24 -9.40 16.22
N PRO A 189 1.57 -8.13 16.52
CA PRO A 189 0.56 -7.14 16.93
C PRO A 189 -0.42 -6.79 15.81
N VAL A 190 0.04 -6.67 14.57
CA VAL A 190 -0.79 -6.36 13.40
C VAL A 190 -1.69 -7.54 13.04
N ILE A 191 -1.15 -8.76 13.04
CA ILE A 191 -1.90 -10.01 12.80
C ILE A 191 -2.88 -10.29 13.95
N THR A 192 -2.50 -10.00 15.20
CA THR A 192 -3.41 -10.10 16.35
C THR A 192 -4.54 -9.07 16.25
N LYS A 193 -4.24 -7.82 15.89
CA LYS A 193 -5.25 -6.78 15.59
C LYS A 193 -6.12 -7.14 14.37
N MET A 194 -5.58 -7.85 13.38
CA MET A 194 -6.31 -8.28 12.17
C MET A 194 -7.26 -9.46 12.38
N PHE A 195 -6.93 -10.41 13.28
CA PHE A 195 -7.70 -11.65 13.45
C PHE A 195 -8.38 -11.80 14.82
N LYS A 196 -8.00 -11.01 15.84
CA LYS A 196 -8.49 -11.18 17.22
C LYS A 196 -9.15 -9.93 17.83
N ASP A 197 -8.98 -8.74 17.26
CA ASP A 197 -9.60 -7.52 17.80
C ASP A 197 -11.02 -7.30 17.28
N LYS A 198 -11.82 -6.57 18.07
CA LYS A 198 -13.17 -6.11 17.70
C LYS A 198 -13.18 -5.07 16.56
N GLU A 199 -12.02 -4.53 16.19
CA GLU A 199 -11.84 -3.50 15.16
C GLU A 199 -10.65 -3.88 14.23
N PRO A 200 -10.86 -4.79 13.28
CA PRO A 200 -9.78 -5.25 12.39
C PRO A 200 -9.28 -4.14 11.47
N ILE A 201 -7.98 -4.19 11.12
CA ILE A 201 -7.39 -3.34 10.08
C ILE A 201 -7.89 -3.86 8.72
N VAL A 202 -8.86 -3.18 8.13
CA VAL A 202 -9.47 -3.57 6.85
C VAL A 202 -9.28 -2.47 5.82
N ALA A 203 -9.03 -2.84 4.57
CA ALA A 203 -9.06 -1.89 3.45
C ALA A 203 -10.48 -1.36 3.27
N LEU A 204 -10.69 -0.09 3.58
CA LEU A 204 -11.94 0.62 3.35
C LEU A 204 -11.90 1.25 1.95
N GLU A 205 -12.90 0.93 1.13
CA GLU A 205 -13.12 1.64 -0.12
C GLU A 205 -13.71 3.03 0.18
N SER A 206 -13.05 4.05 -0.36
CA SER A 206 -13.51 5.43 -0.38
C SER A 206 -14.50 5.62 -1.53
N ASP A 207 -15.31 6.68 -1.44
CA ASP A 207 -16.04 7.20 -2.60
C ASP A 207 -15.08 7.51 -3.77
N LEU A 208 -15.63 7.60 -4.99
CA LEU A 208 -14.85 7.99 -6.17
C LEU A 208 -14.24 9.38 -5.95
N ILE A 209 -12.91 9.46 -6.11
CA ILE A 209 -12.17 10.71 -6.13
C ILE A 209 -11.80 10.98 -7.58
N ASP A 210 -12.51 11.92 -8.22
CA ASP A 210 -12.44 12.15 -9.66
C ASP A 210 -12.68 10.85 -10.46
N LYS A 211 -11.68 10.33 -11.18
CA LYS A 211 -11.80 9.10 -12.00
C LYS A 211 -11.30 7.83 -11.31
N TYR A 212 -10.96 7.93 -10.02
CA TYR A 212 -10.26 6.87 -9.28
C TYR A 212 -11.07 6.37 -8.10
N ARG A 213 -10.94 5.07 -7.82
CA ARG A 213 -11.32 4.48 -6.54
C ARG A 213 -10.10 4.52 -5.64
N ILE A 214 -10.31 4.94 -4.40
CA ILE A 214 -9.27 4.99 -3.38
C ILE A 214 -9.61 3.93 -2.34
N TYR A 215 -8.60 3.22 -1.87
CA TYR A 215 -8.74 2.32 -0.73
C TYR A 215 -7.75 2.79 0.32
N TYR A 216 -8.13 2.71 1.59
CA TYR A 216 -7.23 3.08 2.67
C TYR A 216 -7.36 2.15 3.87
N ARG A 217 -6.25 2.00 4.61
CA ARG A 217 -6.20 1.25 5.86
C ARG A 217 -5.66 2.15 6.95
N THR A 218 -6.44 2.38 7.99
CA THR A 218 -6.00 3.16 9.16
C THR A 218 -5.62 2.22 10.29
N TYR A 219 -4.46 2.46 10.90
CA TYR A 219 -4.00 1.69 12.05
C TYR A 219 -3.06 2.51 12.94
N GLU A 220 -2.78 1.95 14.11
CA GLU A 220 -1.77 2.48 15.02
C GLU A 220 -0.45 1.79 14.70
N LEU A 221 0.50 2.55 14.20
CA LEU A 221 1.88 2.10 14.02
C LEU A 221 2.59 2.16 15.38
N THR A 222 2.74 1.00 16.02
CA THR A 222 3.44 0.86 17.29
C THR A 222 4.94 1.09 17.10
N LYS A 223 5.55 1.81 18.04
CA LYS A 223 6.98 2.18 18.02
C LYS A 223 7.83 1.19 18.80
N ASP A 224 7.35 -0.04 18.88
CA ASP A 224 8.01 -1.12 19.60
C ASP A 224 9.05 -1.80 18.69
N ASN A 225 9.90 -2.62 19.30
CA ASN A 225 10.94 -3.38 18.59
C ASN A 225 10.38 -4.49 17.71
N ALA A 226 9.06 -4.55 17.55
CA ALA A 226 8.40 -5.43 16.62
C ALA A 226 8.90 -5.15 15.19
N TYR A 227 9.09 -3.87 14.83
CA TYR A 227 9.78 -3.48 13.61
C TYR A 227 10.93 -2.52 13.93
N PHE A 228 12.17 -2.96 13.73
CA PHE A 228 13.38 -2.17 14.03
C PHE A 228 13.42 -0.79 13.39
N ILE A 229 12.72 -0.58 12.27
CA ILE A 229 12.61 0.74 11.65
C ILE A 229 11.73 1.69 12.48
N TYR A 230 10.63 1.20 13.06
CA TYR A 230 9.64 2.02 13.76
C TYR A 230 9.98 2.23 15.24
N SER A 231 10.91 1.43 15.79
CA SER A 231 11.49 1.70 17.11
C SER A 231 12.50 2.85 17.11
N LYS A 232 12.88 3.38 15.93
CA LYS A 232 13.79 4.52 15.85
C LYS A 232 13.15 5.76 16.48
N PRO A 233 13.91 6.54 17.30
CA PRO A 233 13.37 7.72 17.99
C PRO A 233 12.74 8.78 17.06
N GLU A 234 13.12 8.83 15.79
CA GLU A 234 12.55 9.71 14.77
C GLU A 234 11.04 9.46 14.56
N TYR A 235 10.57 8.20 14.60
CA TYR A 235 9.15 7.88 14.51
C TYR A 235 8.35 8.34 15.72
N SER A 236 9.02 8.71 16.82
CA SER A 236 8.35 9.36 17.95
C SER A 236 8.15 10.86 17.76
N LYS A 237 8.89 11.50 16.85
CA LYS A 237 9.01 12.96 16.77
C LYS A 237 8.64 13.55 15.42
N THR A 238 8.49 12.75 14.38
CA THR A 238 8.37 13.27 13.02
C THR A 238 7.21 12.64 12.27
N ASN A 239 6.56 13.42 11.41
CA ASN A 239 5.56 12.90 10.49
C ASN A 239 6.26 12.32 9.25
N PHE A 240 5.69 11.26 8.67
CA PHE A 240 6.27 10.58 7.52
C PHE A 240 5.25 10.47 6.39
N ILE A 241 5.74 10.69 5.17
CA ILE A 241 5.08 10.21 3.96
C ILE A 241 6.04 9.23 3.28
N GLU A 242 5.55 8.01 3.10
CA GLU A 242 6.35 6.87 2.70
C GLU A 242 5.84 6.32 1.38
N PHE A 243 6.70 6.30 0.38
CA PHE A 243 6.40 5.79 -0.95
C PHE A 243 7.02 4.41 -1.13
N PHE A 244 6.22 3.44 -1.56
CA PHE A 244 6.67 2.06 -1.75
C PHE A 244 6.84 1.74 -3.21
N ASN A 245 7.88 0.97 -3.53
CA ASN A 245 7.96 0.41 -4.86
C ASN A 245 6.79 -0.56 -5.09
N ASN A 246 5.91 -0.22 -6.03
CA ASN A 246 4.67 -0.95 -6.26
C ASN A 246 4.77 -1.97 -7.41
N ILE A 247 5.88 -1.98 -8.16
CA ILE A 247 6.12 -2.90 -9.29
C ILE A 247 6.07 -4.35 -8.79
N ASP A 248 6.60 -4.56 -7.59
CA ASP A 248 6.69 -5.86 -6.95
C ASP A 248 5.48 -6.21 -6.08
N TYR A 249 4.58 -5.26 -5.80
CA TYR A 249 3.52 -5.43 -4.78
C TYR A 249 2.63 -6.64 -5.05
N LEU A 250 2.13 -6.79 -6.28
CA LEU A 250 1.31 -7.93 -6.67
C LEU A 250 2.11 -9.24 -6.60
N GLY A 251 3.39 -9.22 -7.00
CA GLY A 251 4.28 -10.38 -6.88
C GLY A 251 4.46 -10.80 -5.43
N LEU A 252 4.59 -9.84 -4.52
CA LEU A 252 4.72 -10.10 -3.09
C LEU A 252 3.43 -10.71 -2.52
N LEU A 253 2.26 -10.12 -2.78
CA LEU A 253 0.98 -10.71 -2.38
C LEU A 253 0.85 -12.14 -2.90
N ALA A 254 1.04 -12.34 -4.21
CA ALA A 254 0.90 -13.62 -4.88
C ALA A 254 1.78 -14.71 -4.28
N THR A 255 3.02 -14.37 -3.93
CA THR A 255 4.03 -15.34 -3.46
C THR A 255 3.99 -15.60 -1.96
N THR A 256 3.22 -14.82 -1.18
CA THR A 256 3.01 -15.05 0.25
C THR A 256 2.55 -16.49 0.50
N LYS A 257 3.22 -17.17 1.45
CA LYS A 257 2.91 -18.56 1.79
C LYS A 257 1.67 -18.63 2.67
N ILE A 258 0.76 -19.53 2.35
CA ILE A 258 -0.52 -19.75 3.03
C ILE A 258 -0.63 -21.23 3.41
N SER A 259 -1.02 -21.46 4.66
CA SER A 259 -1.39 -22.77 5.24
C SER A 259 -2.79 -22.67 5.83
N TYR A 260 -3.53 -23.77 5.84
CA TYR A 260 -4.84 -23.86 6.51
C TYR A 260 -4.73 -24.74 7.75
N LYS A 261 -5.41 -24.39 8.84
CA LYS A 261 -5.57 -25.31 9.98
C LYS A 261 -6.37 -26.52 9.53
N THR A 262 -5.97 -27.69 10.01
CA THR A 262 -6.75 -28.91 9.80
C THR A 262 -7.63 -29.17 11.03
N SER A 263 -8.59 -30.09 10.89
CA SER A 263 -9.45 -30.54 12.00
C SER A 263 -8.66 -31.26 13.10
N GLU A 264 -7.42 -31.65 12.83
CA GLU A 264 -6.51 -32.25 13.82
C GLU A 264 -5.83 -31.17 14.67
N ILE A 265 -5.80 -31.38 15.98
CA ILE A 265 -5.22 -30.43 16.94
C ILE A 265 -3.78 -30.10 16.56
N ASN A 266 -3.48 -28.79 16.46
CA ASN A 266 -2.16 -28.23 16.16
C ASN A 266 -1.56 -28.63 14.79
N LYS A 267 -2.35 -29.13 13.83
CA LYS A 267 -1.87 -29.40 12.48
C LYS A 267 -2.36 -28.37 11.46
N SER A 268 -1.54 -28.16 10.44
CA SER A 268 -1.83 -27.28 9.31
C SER A 268 -1.35 -27.89 8.00
N THR A 269 -1.91 -27.45 6.89
CA THR A 269 -1.47 -27.87 5.55
C THR A 269 -0.04 -27.39 5.27
N PRO A 270 0.73 -28.08 4.41
CA PRO A 270 2.01 -27.57 3.94
C PRO A 270 1.86 -26.14 3.36
N PRO A 271 2.79 -25.23 3.64
CA PRO A 271 2.73 -23.87 3.14
C PRO A 271 2.87 -23.84 1.61
N ARG A 272 1.94 -23.15 0.95
CA ARG A 272 1.90 -22.97 -0.51
C ARG A 272 1.72 -21.51 -0.84
N SER A 273 2.23 -21.02 -1.98
CA SER A 273 2.05 -19.61 -2.32
C SER A 273 0.58 -19.31 -2.65
N ALA A 274 0.10 -18.13 -2.28
CA ALA A 274 -1.30 -17.72 -2.46
C ALA A 274 -1.78 -17.90 -3.91
N TYR A 275 -0.93 -17.56 -4.89
CA TYR A 275 -1.27 -17.73 -6.29
C TYR A 275 -1.51 -19.19 -6.69
N GLU A 276 -0.91 -20.17 -6.01
CA GLU A 276 -1.09 -21.58 -6.37
C GLU A 276 -2.54 -22.02 -6.12
N TYR A 277 -3.13 -21.59 -5.01
CA TYR A 277 -4.55 -21.81 -4.72
C TYR A 277 -5.45 -21.04 -5.68
N ASP A 278 -5.16 -19.77 -5.98
CA ASP A 278 -5.95 -18.99 -6.92
C ASP A 278 -5.91 -19.56 -8.34
N ILE A 279 -4.75 -20.08 -8.78
CA ILE A 279 -4.62 -20.76 -10.07
C ILE A 279 -5.40 -22.08 -10.10
N GLU A 280 -5.43 -22.83 -9.00
CA GLU A 280 -6.28 -24.03 -8.87
C GLU A 280 -7.76 -23.68 -8.91
N HIS A 281 -8.17 -22.61 -8.22
CA HIS A 281 -9.54 -22.09 -8.26
C HIS A 281 -9.95 -21.67 -9.67
N LEU A 282 -9.12 -20.90 -10.39
CA LEU A 282 -9.37 -20.51 -11.78
C LEU A 282 -9.55 -21.71 -12.70
N LYS A 283 -8.78 -22.79 -12.51
CA LYS A 283 -8.96 -24.05 -13.25
C LYS A 283 -10.29 -24.70 -12.89
N LYS A 284 -10.66 -24.73 -11.61
CA LYS A 284 -11.89 -25.35 -11.10
C LYS A 284 -13.14 -24.67 -11.64
N ILE A 285 -13.14 -23.34 -11.76
CA ILE A 285 -14.27 -22.58 -12.33
C ILE A 285 -14.26 -22.54 -13.88
N GLY A 286 -13.32 -23.23 -14.52
CA GLY A 286 -13.26 -23.31 -15.99
C GLY A 286 -12.79 -22.03 -16.70
N PHE A 287 -11.97 -21.20 -16.05
CA PHE A 287 -11.47 -19.96 -16.64
C PHE A 287 -10.50 -20.21 -17.82
N HIS A 288 -10.32 -19.22 -18.69
CA HIS A 288 -9.55 -19.35 -19.92
C HIS A 288 -8.10 -19.83 -19.69
N LYS A 289 -7.70 -20.94 -20.32
CA LYS A 289 -6.39 -21.59 -20.13
C LYS A 289 -5.20 -20.66 -20.38
N ASP A 290 -5.26 -19.82 -21.42
CA ASP A 290 -4.18 -18.88 -21.75
C ASP A 290 -4.01 -17.78 -20.70
N TYR A 291 -5.11 -17.35 -20.10
CA TYR A 291 -5.09 -16.40 -18.99
C TYR A 291 -4.40 -17.02 -17.77
N ILE A 292 -4.79 -18.25 -17.41
CA ILE A 292 -4.21 -19.01 -16.30
C ILE A 292 -2.70 -19.22 -16.52
N LYS A 293 -2.30 -19.66 -17.72
CA LYS A 293 -0.89 -19.91 -18.07
C LYS A 293 -0.03 -18.65 -17.95
N ARG A 294 -0.55 -17.50 -18.39
CA ARG A 294 0.14 -16.20 -18.32
C ARG A 294 0.42 -15.79 -16.88
N TRP A 295 -0.60 -15.83 -16.03
CA TRP A 295 -0.47 -15.46 -14.62
C TRP A 295 0.40 -16.45 -13.85
N TYR A 296 0.23 -17.75 -14.07
CA TYR A 296 1.09 -18.77 -13.47
C TYR A 296 2.57 -18.53 -13.80
N LYS A 297 2.90 -18.27 -15.08
CA LYS A 297 4.28 -17.96 -15.49
C LYS A 297 4.80 -16.70 -14.79
N ARG A 298 4.00 -15.64 -14.73
CA ARG A 298 4.38 -14.38 -14.08
C ARG A 298 4.61 -14.55 -12.57
N PHE A 299 3.74 -15.26 -11.88
CA PHE A 299 3.90 -15.49 -10.44
C PHE A 299 5.04 -16.46 -10.11
N LYS A 300 5.27 -17.50 -10.92
CA LYS A 300 6.45 -18.37 -10.76
C LYS A 300 7.75 -17.59 -10.95
N TYR A 301 7.79 -16.61 -11.85
CA TYR A 301 8.96 -15.72 -11.98
C TYR A 301 9.20 -14.94 -10.68
N PHE A 302 8.19 -14.27 -10.13
CA PHE A 302 8.32 -13.56 -8.85
C PHE A 302 8.72 -14.49 -7.70
N GLU A 303 8.18 -15.71 -7.64
CA GLU A 303 8.56 -16.70 -6.62
C GLU A 303 10.06 -17.04 -6.68
N GLN A 304 10.61 -17.16 -7.89
CA GLN A 304 12.05 -17.39 -8.07
C GLN A 304 12.88 -16.19 -7.65
N GLU A 305 12.47 -14.98 -8.06
CA GLU A 305 13.14 -13.73 -7.69
C GLU A 305 13.20 -13.57 -6.16
N TYR A 306 12.13 -13.88 -5.43
CA TYR A 306 12.05 -13.71 -3.97
C TYR A 306 12.57 -14.90 -3.16
N LYS A 307 13.11 -15.94 -3.79
CA LYS A 307 13.58 -17.15 -3.09
C LYS A 307 14.66 -16.86 -2.04
N HIS A 308 15.51 -15.87 -2.28
CA HIS A 308 16.60 -15.47 -1.39
C HIS A 308 16.11 -14.87 -0.05
N VAL A 309 14.86 -14.40 0.01
CA VAL A 309 14.21 -13.79 1.19
C VAL A 309 13.00 -14.61 1.67
N GLU A 310 12.82 -15.83 1.18
CA GLU A 310 11.70 -16.70 1.56
C GLU A 310 11.67 -16.97 3.07
N LYS A 311 12.84 -17.06 3.73
CA LYS A 311 12.95 -17.29 5.19
C LYS A 311 12.47 -16.11 6.04
N SER A 312 12.62 -14.87 5.56
CA SER A 312 12.13 -13.67 6.27
C SER A 312 10.66 -13.39 5.97
N ARG A 313 10.09 -14.00 4.93
CA ARG A 313 8.68 -13.89 4.57
C ARG A 313 7.87 -15.01 5.23
N CYS A 314 7.52 -14.81 6.49
CA CYS A 314 6.72 -15.78 7.22
C CYS A 314 5.33 -15.96 6.57
N GLY A 315 4.83 -17.21 6.58
CA GLY A 315 3.52 -17.56 6.00
C GLY A 315 2.35 -17.20 6.90
N ILE A 316 1.14 -17.21 6.34
CA ILE A 316 -0.11 -17.00 7.07
C ILE A 316 -0.80 -18.35 7.27
N ILE A 317 -1.25 -18.62 8.51
CA ILE A 317 -2.09 -19.77 8.82
C ILE A 317 -3.54 -19.29 8.91
N ILE A 318 -4.38 -19.71 7.96
CA ILE A 318 -5.82 -19.44 7.94
C ILE A 318 -6.51 -20.46 8.85
N ALA A 319 -7.35 -19.97 9.76
CA ALA A 319 -8.03 -20.77 10.77
C ALA A 319 -9.27 -21.48 10.23
#